data_AF-A0A8T7I4A4-F1
#
_entry.id   AF-A0A8T7I4A4-F1
#
_cell.length_a   1.000
_cell.length_b   1.000
_cell.length_c   1.000
_cell.angle_alpha   90.00
_cell.angle_beta   90.00
_cell.angle_gamma   90.00
#
_symmetry.space_group_name_H-M   'P 1'
#
loop_
_entity.id
_entity.type
_entity.pdbx_description
1 polymer ?
#
loop_
_entity_poly.entity_id
_entity_poly.type
_entity_poly.pdbx_seq_one_letter_code
_entity_poly.pdbx_strand_id
1 'polypeptide(L)' 'MANIKSAKKRARQAEVRRKHNASRRSMMRTQLKFALAAISGGDKEAAQAALVKVTGVLDRAASNGLIHKNKAARH' A
#
# COMPACT_ATOMS: atom_id res chain seq x y z
N MET A 1 -19.12 -15.62 -17.04
CA MET A 1 -20.05 -14.62 -17.61
C MET A 1 -20.95 -14.10 -16.48
N ALA A 2 -21.06 -12.78 -16.29
CA ALA A 2 -21.92 -12.23 -15.24
C ALA A 2 -23.37 -12.17 -15.75
N ASN A 3 -24.13 -13.24 -15.53
CA ASN A 3 -25.43 -13.43 -16.18
C ASN A 3 -26.58 -12.65 -15.50
N ILE A 4 -26.42 -12.31 -14.22
CA ILE A 4 -27.38 -11.48 -13.47
C ILE A 4 -26.97 -10.00 -13.45
N LYS A 5 -27.94 -9.08 -13.45
CA LYS A 5 -27.69 -7.61 -13.46
C LYS A 5 -26.77 -7.16 -12.31
N SER A 6 -26.95 -7.73 -11.12
CA SER A 6 -26.14 -7.46 -9.93
C SER A 6 -24.67 -7.89 -10.12
N ALA A 7 -24.42 -9.03 -10.78
CA ALA A 7 -23.08 -9.52 -11.07
C ALA A 7 -22.37 -8.61 -12.09
N LYS A 8 -23.07 -8.15 -13.13
CA LYS A 8 -22.50 -7.16 -14.09
C LYS A 8 -22.10 -5.86 -13.38
N LYS A 9 -22.90 -5.41 -12.41
CA LYS A 9 -22.56 -4.24 -11.57
C LYS A 9 -21.33 -4.52 -10.71
N ARG A 10 -21.25 -5.68 -10.05
CA ARG A 10 -20.10 -6.07 -9.21
C ARG A 10 -18.80 -6.17 -10.02
N ALA A 11 -18.85 -6.71 -11.24
CA ALA A 11 -17.68 -6.79 -12.12
C ALA A 11 -17.10 -5.40 -12.44
N ARG A 12 -17.96 -4.43 -12.80
CA ARG A 12 -17.54 -3.04 -13.04
C ARG A 12 -16.93 -2.39 -11.80
N GLN A 13 -17.55 -2.58 -10.64
CA GLN A 13 -17.04 -2.05 -9.36
C GLN A 13 -15.70 -2.69 -8.97
N ALA A 14 -15.52 -3.98 -9.23
CA ALA A 14 -14.29 -4.70 -8.92
C ALA A 14 -13.10 -4.16 -9.72
N GLU A 15 -13.28 -3.89 -11.02
CA GLU A 15 -12.23 -3.30 -11.86
C GLU A 15 -11.80 -1.91 -11.39
N VAL A 16 -12.75 -1.05 -11.02
CA VAL A 16 -12.44 0.28 -10.48
C VAL A 16 -11.64 0.16 -9.17
N ARG A 17 -12.08 -0.68 -8.24
CA ARG A 17 -11.38 -0.92 -6.97
C ARG A 17 -10.00 -1.53 -7.19
N ARG A 18 -9.87 -2.46 -8.14
CA ARG A 18 -8.59 -3.12 -8.49
C ARG A 18 -7.57 -2.09 -8.96
N LYS A 19 -7.92 -1.25 -9.94
CA LYS A 19 -7.02 -0.22 -10.49
C LYS A 19 -6.55 0.75 -9.42
N HIS A 20 -7.48 1.23 -8.60
CA HIS A 20 -7.18 2.14 -7.51
C HIS A 20 -6.33 1.52 -6.38
N ASN A 21 -6.60 0.27 -6.01
CA ASN A 21 -5.81 -0.42 -4.99
C ASN A 21 -4.42 -0.82 -5.50
N ALA A 22 -4.27 -1.06 -6.80
CA ALA A 22 -2.98 -1.36 -7.41
C ALA A 22 -2.02 -0.17 -7.31
N SER A 23 -2.47 1.05 -7.61
CA SER A 23 -1.62 2.25 -7.52
C SER A 23 -1.17 2.52 -6.08
N ARG A 24 -2.09 2.45 -5.11
CA ARG A 24 -1.78 2.62 -3.68
C ARG A 24 -0.80 1.58 -3.17
N ARG A 25 -0.96 0.32 -3.58
CA ARG A 25 -0.05 -0.77 -3.18
C ARG A 25 1.34 -0.61 -3.82
N SER A 26 1.41 -0.12 -5.06
CA SER A 26 2.67 0.20 -5.71
C SER A 26 3.40 1.32 -4.96
N MET A 27 2.71 2.42 -4.68
CA MET A 27 3.27 3.54 -3.92
C MET A 27 3.83 3.11 -2.56
N MET A 28 3.08 2.31 -1.79
CA MET A 28 3.53 1.77 -0.51
C MET A 28 4.83 0.95 -0.64
N ARG A 29 4.92 0.08 -1.64
CA ARG A 29 6.12 -0.74 -1.89
C ARG A 29 7.31 0.12 -2.30
N THR A 30 7.09 1.14 -3.11
CA THR A 30 8.13 2.07 -3.53
C THR A 30 8.70 2.84 -2.35
N GLN A 31 7.86 3.34 -1.44
CA GLN A 31 8.34 4.03 -0.23
C GLN A 31 9.14 3.10 0.69
N LEU A 32 8.68 1.85 0.87
CA LEU A 32 9.44 0.84 1.60
C LEU A 32 10.82 0.60 0.98
N LYS A 33 10.88 0.47 -0.35
CA LYS A 33 12.15 0.28 -1.07
C LYS A 33 13.10 1.47 -0.85
N PHE A 34 12.58 2.70 -0.88
CA PHE A 34 13.39 3.89 -0.63
C PHE A 34 13.92 3.95 0.81
N ALA A 35 13.10 3.60 1.81
CA ALA A 35 13.56 3.56 3.20
C ALA A 35 14.64 2.49 3.40
N LEU A 36 14.48 1.29 2.83
CA LEU A 36 15.49 0.23 2.90
C LEU A 36 16.80 0.66 2.22
N ALA A 37 16.72 1.34 1.07
CA ALA A 37 17.89 1.88 0.38
C ALA A 37 18.60 2.95 1.23
N ALA A 38 17.87 3.87 1.84
CA ALA A 38 18.43 4.89 2.73
C ALA A 38 19.13 4.26 3.95
N ILE A 39 18.52 3.24 4.56
CA ILE A 39 19.13 2.50 5.67
C ILE A 39 20.42 1.81 5.22
N SER A 40 20.44 1.18 4.05
CA SER A 40 21.65 0.53 3.51
C SER A 40 22.77 1.51 3.16
N GLY A 41 22.43 2.77 2.89
CA GLY A 41 23.39 3.83 2.57
C GLY A 41 24.13 4.38 3.79
N GLY A 42 23.72 4.05 5.02
CA GLY A 42 24.42 4.44 6.25
C GLY A 42 24.18 5.87 6.74
N ASP A 43 23.35 6.66 6.04
CA ASP A 43 22.94 7.99 6.50
C ASP A 43 21.78 7.89 7.50
N LYS A 44 22.09 8.14 8.78
CA LYS A 44 21.16 8.01 9.89
C LYS A 44 20.03 9.04 9.86
N GLU A 45 20.31 10.28 9.47
CA GLU A 45 19.32 11.35 9.48
C GLU A 45 18.30 11.16 8.35
N ALA A 46 18.79 10.86 7.14
CA ALA A 46 17.94 10.56 6.01
C ALA A 46 17.10 9.29 6.22
N ALA A 47 17.69 8.25 6.83
CA ALA A 47 16.98 7.02 7.17
C ALA A 47 15.84 7.27 8.18
N GLN A 48 16.07 8.09 9.20
CA GLN A 48 15.07 8.37 10.23
C GLN A 48 13.89 9.15 9.65
N ALA A 49 14.14 10.15 8.80
CA ALA A 49 13.09 10.87 8.09
C ALA A 49 12.28 9.96 7.15
N ALA A 50 12.95 9.06 6.42
CA ALA A 50 12.29 8.09 5.55
C ALA A 50 11.40 7.12 6.34
N LEU A 51 11.84 6.68 7.53
CA LEU A 51 11.12 5.74 8.39
C LEU A 51 9.83 6.34 8.94
N VAL A 52 9.86 7.60 9.40
CA VAL A 52 8.65 8.32 9.84
C VAL A 52 7.64 8.46 8.70
N LYS A 53 8.11 8.71 7.48
CA LYS A 53 7.23 8.79 6.31
C LYS A 53 6.59 7.45 5.95
N VAL A 54 7.38 6.36 6.00
CA VAL A 54 6.90 5.01 5.66
C VAL A 54 5.89 4.48 6.67
N THR A 55 6.12 4.68 7.97
CA THR A 55 5.19 4.24 9.04
C THR A 55 3.81 4.86 8.85
N GLY A 56 3.72 6.18 8.63
CA GLY A 56 2.44 6.83 8.36
C GLY A 56 1.71 6.31 7.11
N VAL A 57 2.45 5.92 6.07
CA VAL A 57 1.88 5.30 4.85
C VAL A 57 1.36 3.89 5.15
N LEU A 58 2.10 3.09 5.92
CA LEU A 58 1.69 1.73 6.32
C LEU A 58 0.43 1.74 7.17
N ASP A 59 0.35 2.61 8.17
CA ASP A 59 -0.81 2.72 9.06
C ASP A 59 -2.05 3.16 8.30
N ARG A 60 -1.91 4.12 7.38
CA ARG A 60 -3.00 4.53 6.50
C ARG A 60 -3.40 3.43 5.52
N ALA A 61 -2.47 2.61 5.04
CA ALA A 61 -2.77 1.46 4.18
C ALA A 61 -3.53 0.37 4.96
N ALA A 62 -3.17 0.14 6.22
CA ALA A 62 -3.87 -0.80 7.10
C ALA A 62 -5.27 -0.31 7.47
N SER A 63 -5.41 0.97 7.83
CA SER A 63 -6.67 1.59 8.21
C SER A 63 -7.70 1.57 7.07
N ASN A 64 -7.24 1.76 5.82
CA ASN A 64 -8.08 1.67 4.63
C ASN A 64 -8.36 0.23 4.17
N GLY A 65 -7.90 -0.79 4.90
CA GLY A 65 -8.08 -2.20 4.55
C GLY A 65 -7.31 -2.66 3.31
N LEU A 66 -6.31 -1.90 2.85
CA LEU A 66 -5.49 -2.27 1.69
C LEU A 66 -4.51 -3.41 2.03
N ILE A 67 -4.02 -3.42 3.26
CA ILE A 67 -3.20 -4.47 3.87
C ILE A 67 -3.77 -4.84 5.24
N HIS A 68 -3.49 -6.06 5.71
CA HIS A 68 -3.86 -6.49 7.05
C HIS A 68 -2.99 -5.79 8.10
N LYS A 69 -3.53 -5.55 9.31
CA LYS A 69 -2.80 -4.92 10.43
C LYS A 69 -1.50 -5.66 10.77
N ASN A 70 -1.55 -6.99 10.87
CA ASN A 70 -0.36 -7.83 11.09
C ASN A 70 0.70 -7.69 10.00
N LYS A 71 0.29 -7.40 8.75
CA LYS A 71 1.24 -7.15 7.67
C LYS A 71 1.89 -5.78 7.83
N ALA A 72 1.13 -4.77 8.23
CA ALA A 72 1.68 -3.45 8.54
C ALA A 72 2.65 -3.51 9.72
N ALA A 73 2.28 -4.18 10.82
CA ALA A 73 3.12 -4.31 12.01
C ALA A 73 4.41 -5.12 11.79
N ARG A 74 4.46 -5.97 10.75
CA ARG A 74 5.66 -6.73 10.37
C ARG A 74 6.62 -5.93 9.48
N HIS A 75 6.11 -4.92 8.77
CA HIS A 75 6.92 -4.10 7.86
C HIS A 75 7.56 -2.95 8.61
#